data_AF-A0A2E7TN98-F1
#
_entry.id   AF-A0A2E7TN98-F1
#
_cell.length_a   1.000
_cell.length_b   1.000
_cell.length_c   1.000
_cell.angle_alpha   90.00
_cell.angle_beta   90.00
_cell.angle_gamma   90.00
#
_symmetry.space_group_name_H-M   'P 1'
#
loop_
_entity.id
_entity.type
_entity.pdbx_description
1 polymer ?
#
loop_
_entity_poly.entity_id
_entity_poly.type
_entity_poly.pdbx_seq_one_letter_code
_entity_poly.pdbx_strand_id
1 'polypeptide(L)'
;SVINFQLWSADDYNHRLSGEKLKSIIELSERVLSLENLEIEVEYEMDTIGKYNLDFINGKFILKNTNTDCLAKGYCILPNEESTSIETVINQTRSSCKSGSGCC
;
A
#
# COMPACT_ATOMS: atom_id res chain seq x y z
N SER A 1 6.44 -9.51 -14.18
CA SER A 1 4.98 -9.31 -14.10
C SER A 1 4.51 -9.71 -12.72
N VAL A 2 3.43 -9.10 -12.22
CA VAL A 2 2.85 -9.38 -10.89
C VAL A 2 1.35 -9.66 -11.03
N ILE A 3 0.79 -10.45 -10.11
CA ILE A 3 -0.66 -10.60 -9.96
C ILE A 3 -1.10 -9.58 -8.91
N ASN A 4 -2.04 -8.72 -9.26
CA ASN A 4 -2.59 -7.73 -8.33
C ASN A 4 -4.00 -8.12 -7.88
N PHE A 5 -4.23 -8.17 -6.57
CA PHE A 5 -5.57 -8.24 -5.99
C PHE A 5 -5.96 -6.89 -5.41
N GLN A 6 -7.19 -6.47 -5.67
CA GLN A 6 -7.77 -5.29 -5.02
C GLN A 6 -8.71 -5.75 -3.92
N LEU A 7 -8.40 -5.37 -2.67
CA LEU A 7 -9.22 -5.69 -1.50
C LEU A 7 -9.97 -4.44 -1.05
N TRP A 8 -11.29 -4.49 -1.12
CA TRP A 8 -12.19 -3.43 -0.67
C TRP A 8 -13.00 -3.92 0.52
N SER A 9 -13.11 -3.09 1.56
CA SER A 9 -13.97 -3.35 2.70
C SER A 9 -15.24 -2.50 2.56
N ALA A 10 -16.40 -3.14 2.58
CA ALA A 10 -17.70 -2.47 2.57
C ALA A 10 -18.63 -3.18 3.57
N ASP A 11 -19.59 -2.44 4.12
CA ASP A 11 -20.59 -2.97 5.07
C ASP A 11 -21.72 -3.75 4.37
N ASP A 12 -21.47 -4.28 3.16
CA ASP A 12 -22.41 -5.08 2.39
C ASP A 12 -22.04 -6.57 2.45
N TYR A 13 -22.65 -7.25 3.42
CA TYR A 13 -22.43 -8.68 3.64
C TYR A 13 -23.13 -9.57 2.62
N ASN A 14 -24.10 -9.05 1.84
CA ASN A 14 -24.85 -9.85 0.86
C ASN A 14 -24.04 -10.11 -0.41
N HIS A 15 -23.05 -9.28 -0.70
CA HIS A 15 -22.21 -9.38 -1.90
C HIS A 15 -20.78 -9.85 -1.62
N ARG A 16 -20.53 -10.45 -0.46
CA ARG A 16 -19.21 -10.95 -0.10
C ARG A 16 -18.75 -12.08 -1.03
N LEU A 17 -17.55 -11.95 -1.57
CA LEU A 17 -16.87 -13.05 -2.26
C LEU A 17 -16.47 -14.13 -1.23
N SER A 18 -17.03 -15.33 -1.37
CA SER A 18 -16.66 -16.47 -0.53
C SER A 18 -15.26 -16.99 -0.89
N GLY A 19 -14.58 -17.62 0.08
CA GLY A 19 -13.27 -18.21 -0.16
C GLY A 19 -13.28 -19.29 -1.25
N GLU A 20 -14.33 -20.12 -1.31
CA GLU A 20 -14.50 -21.12 -2.36
C GLU A 20 -14.63 -20.48 -3.75
N LYS A 21 -15.45 -19.44 -3.88
CA LYS A 21 -15.64 -18.75 -5.15
C LYS A 21 -14.36 -18.04 -5.59
N LEU A 22 -13.62 -17.44 -4.67
CA LEU A 22 -12.31 -16.86 -4.96
C LEU A 22 -11.31 -17.92 -5.45
N LYS A 23 -11.24 -19.08 -4.78
CA LYS A 23 -10.39 -20.20 -5.22
C LYS A 23 -10.72 -20.64 -6.64
N SER A 24 -11.99 -20.82 -6.97
CA SER A 24 -12.42 -21.21 -8.32
C SER A 24 -12.08 -20.15 -9.38
N ILE A 25 -12.14 -18.85 -9.04
CA ILE A 25 -11.71 -17.76 -9.94
C ILE A 25 -10.20 -17.84 -10.19
N ILE A 26 -9.40 -18.09 -9.16
CA ILE A 26 -7.94 -18.21 -9.27
C ILE A 26 -7.58 -19.41 -10.16
N GLU A 27 -8.13 -20.59 -9.89
CA GLU A 27 -7.88 -21.82 -10.68
C GLU A 27 -8.28 -21.66 -12.16
N LEU A 28 -9.38 -20.94 -12.43
CA LEU A 28 -9.77 -20.61 -13.80
C LEU A 28 -8.76 -19.66 -14.46
N SER A 29 -8.34 -18.62 -13.74
CA SER A 29 -7.40 -17.61 -14.23
C SER A 29 -6.03 -18.22 -14.54
N GLU A 30 -5.50 -19.07 -13.65
CA GLU A 30 -4.24 -19.78 -13.86
C GLU A 30 -4.27 -20.60 -15.16
N ARG A 31 -5.35 -21.34 -15.39
CA ARG A 31 -5.52 -22.18 -16.58
C ARG A 31 -5.71 -21.37 -17.87
N VAL A 32 -6.51 -20.31 -17.84
CA VAL A 32 -6.84 -19.52 -19.05
C VAL A 32 -5.71 -18.58 -19.42
N LEU A 33 -5.06 -17.97 -18.43
CA LEU A 33 -4.01 -16.97 -18.63
C LEU A 33 -2.60 -17.57 -18.56
N SER A 34 -2.47 -18.87 -18.28
CA SER A 34 -1.19 -19.56 -18.09
C SER A 34 -0.30 -18.84 -17.09
N LEU A 35 -0.89 -18.45 -15.95
CA LEU A 35 -0.18 -17.73 -14.90
C LEU A 35 0.87 -18.67 -14.28
N GLU A 36 2.13 -18.25 -14.34
CA GLU A 36 3.22 -18.94 -13.65
C GLU A 36 3.27 -18.54 -12.17
N ASN A 37 4.33 -18.94 -11.46
CA ASN A 37 4.59 -18.57 -10.07
C ASN A 37 4.99 -17.08 -9.97
N LEU A 38 4.02 -16.20 -10.16
CA LEU A 38 4.16 -14.76 -10.10
C LEU A 38 3.99 -14.24 -8.67
N GLU A 39 4.68 -13.14 -8.36
CA GLU A 39 4.51 -12.45 -7.08
C GLU A 39 3.10 -11.84 -6.98
N ILE A 40 2.53 -11.89 -5.78
CA ILE A 40 1.21 -11.34 -5.48
C ILE A 40 1.38 -9.99 -4.79
N GLU A 41 0.81 -8.97 -5.42
CA GLU A 41 0.61 -7.64 -4.86
C GLU A 41 -0.86 -7.47 -4.47
N VAL A 42 -1.12 -6.76 -3.38
CA VAL A 42 -2.45 -6.41 -2.91
C VAL A 42 -2.56 -4.90 -2.81
N GLU A 43 -3.53 -4.34 -3.54
CA GLU A 43 -4.00 -2.98 -3.31
C GLU A 43 -5.08 -3.01 -2.22
N TYR A 44 -4.85 -2.25 -1.16
CA TYR A 44 -5.76 -2.15 -0.03
C TYR A 44 -5.99 -0.70 0.35
N GLU A 45 -7.25 -0.35 0.58
CA GLU A 45 -7.67 0.99 0.97
C GLU A 45 -7.65 1.13 2.50
N MET A 46 -6.82 2.05 2.99
CA MET A 46 -6.84 2.58 4.35
C MET A 46 -7.19 4.08 4.29
N ASP A 47 -6.33 4.97 4.81
CA ASP A 47 -6.45 6.42 4.57
C ASP A 47 -6.11 6.80 3.12
N THR A 48 -5.24 6.02 2.48
CA THR A 48 -4.89 6.10 1.05
C THR A 48 -4.80 4.69 0.48
N ILE A 49 -4.93 4.53 -0.84
CA ILE A 49 -4.72 3.23 -1.51
C ILE A 49 -3.23 2.89 -1.47
N GLY A 50 -2.88 1.84 -0.74
CA GLY A 50 -1.52 1.32 -0.63
C GLY A 50 -1.35 0.02 -1.40
N LYS A 51 -0.12 -0.26 -1.85
CA LYS A 51 0.30 -1.54 -2.42
C LYS A 51 1.10 -2.33 -1.39
N TYR A 52 0.81 -3.62 -1.28
CA TYR A 52 1.40 -4.51 -0.28
C TYR A 52 1.77 -5.85 -0.91
N ASN A 53 2.89 -6.42 -0.53
CA ASN A 53 3.19 -7.82 -0.81
C ASN A 53 2.38 -8.72 0.13
N LEU A 54 2.01 -9.91 -0.37
CA LEU A 54 1.23 -10.87 0.41
C LEU A 54 2.13 -11.99 0.96
N ASP A 55 2.19 -12.10 2.27
CA ASP A 55 2.91 -13.17 2.97
C ASP A 55 1.96 -14.12 3.70
N PHE A 56 2.40 -15.35 3.98
CA PHE A 56 1.62 -16.32 4.74
C PHE A 56 2.43 -16.88 5.92
N ILE A 57 2.05 -16.50 7.13
CA ILE A 57 2.76 -16.84 8.37
C ILE A 57 1.77 -17.37 9.40
N ASN A 58 2.03 -18.55 9.97
CA ASN A 58 1.23 -19.14 11.05
C ASN A 58 -0.28 -19.23 10.75
N GLY A 59 -0.64 -19.59 9.51
CA GLY A 59 -2.04 -19.72 9.10
C GLY A 59 -2.75 -18.40 8.78
N LYS A 60 -2.03 -17.28 8.72
CA LYS A 60 -2.58 -15.96 8.43
C LYS A 60 -1.88 -15.30 7.25
N PHE A 61 -2.65 -14.57 6.46
CA PHE A 61 -2.11 -13.68 5.44
C PHE A 61 -1.68 -12.36 6.06
N ILE A 62 -0.47 -11.90 5.71
CA ILE A 62 0.13 -10.68 6.22
C ILE A 62 0.41 -9.76 5.03
N LEU A 63 -0.19 -8.56 5.06
CA LEU A 63 0.14 -7.50 4.11
C LEU A 63 1.46 -6.85 4.52
N LYS A 64 2.50 -7.06 3.71
CA LYS A 64 3.82 -6.44 3.90
C LYS A 64 3.91 -5.19 3.04
N ASN A 65 4.25 -4.07 3.66
CA ASN A 65 4.40 -2.81 2.94
C ASN A 65 5.50 -2.94 1.86
N THR A 66 5.20 -2.54 0.62
CA THR A 66 6.19 -2.53 -0.48
C THR A 66 7.04 -1.27 -0.49
N ASN A 67 6.63 -0.22 0.23
CA ASN A 67 7.40 1.00 0.37
C ASN A 67 8.69 0.71 1.14
N THR A 68 9.80 1.11 0.54
CA THR A 68 11.11 1.11 1.18
C THR A 68 11.21 2.30 2.13
N ASP A 69 11.99 2.09 3.20
CA ASP A 69 12.36 3.08 4.23
C ASP A 69 12.48 4.49 3.65
N CYS A 70 11.94 5.47 4.38
CA CYS A 70 11.82 6.85 3.92
C CYS A 70 13.09 7.35 3.23
N LEU A 71 13.00 7.59 1.92
CA LEU A 71 14.12 8.02 1.07
C LEU A 71 14.84 9.25 1.63
N ALA A 72 14.12 10.10 2.36
CA ALA A 72 14.65 11.28 3.03
C ALA A 72 14.26 11.29 4.52
N LYS A 73 14.95 10.46 5.30
CA LYS A 73 14.69 10.24 6.74
C LYS A 73 14.46 11.52 7.56
N GLY A 74 15.12 12.64 7.22
CA GLY A 74 14.96 13.93 7.90
C GLY A 74 13.66 14.69 7.63
N TYR A 75 12.84 14.26 6.67
CA TYR A 75 11.53 14.85 6.37
C TYR A 75 10.38 13.89 6.68
N CYS A 76 10.68 12.67 7.14
CA CYS A 76 9.66 11.74 7.57
C CYS A 76 9.25 12.03 9.01
N ILE A 77 7.95 12.30 9.16
CA ILE A 77 7.31 12.42 10.46
C ILE A 77 7.04 11.00 10.93
N LEU A 78 8.09 10.33 11.45
CA LEU A 78 7.89 9.07 12.17
C LEU A 78 7.25 9.41 13.52
N PRO A 79 6.18 8.72 13.94
CA PRO A 79 5.73 8.78 15.32
C PRO A 79 6.82 8.10 16.17
N ASN A 80 7.74 8.89 16.71
CA ASN A 80 8.72 8.39 17.66
C ASN A 80 7.96 7.92 18.91
N GLU A 81 8.03 6.63 19.18
CA GLU A 81 7.84 6.13 20.54
C GLU A 81 9.00 6.69 21.36
N GLU A 82 8.69 7.53 22.36
CA GLU A 82 9.61 8.25 23.24
C GLU A 82 9.99 9.69 22.82
N SER A 83 9.50 10.65 23.62
CA SER A 83 9.88 12.08 23.72
C SER A 83 9.43 13.00 22.56
N THR A 84 9.00 14.24 22.72
CA THR A 84 8.77 15.15 23.85
C THR A 84 8.13 16.41 23.24
N SER A 85 7.17 17.02 23.94
CA SER A 85 6.62 18.38 23.77
C SER A 85 6.37 18.91 22.34
N ILE A 86 5.09 19.17 22.05
CA ILE A 86 4.65 20.05 20.96
C ILE A 86 5.19 21.47 21.24
N GLU A 87 6.38 21.80 20.73
CA GLU A 87 6.82 23.18 20.56
C GLU A 87 7.24 23.40 19.11
N THR A 88 6.30 24.00 18.37
CA THR A 88 6.51 25.04 17.36
C THR A 88 7.81 25.01 16.56
N VAL A 89 7.75 24.47 15.33
CA VAL A 89 8.63 24.90 14.24
C VAL A 89 7.80 25.23 13.01
N ILE A 90 7.03 26.32 13.11
CA ILE A 90 6.67 27.11 11.92
C ILE A 90 7.87 28.00 11.67
N ASN A 91 8.84 27.52 10.88
CA ASN A 91 9.76 28.35 10.09
C ASN A 91 10.74 27.44 9.37
N GLN A 92 10.45 27.10 8.11
CA GLN A 92 11.41 27.25 7.02
C GLN A 92 10.74 27.06 5.65
N THR A 93 10.68 28.20 4.95
CA THR A 93 10.83 28.37 3.51
C THR A 93 9.83 27.67 2.58
N ARG A 94 8.71 28.36 2.33
CA ARG A 94 8.07 28.31 1.00
C ARG A 94 9.04 28.92 -0.01
N SER A 95 9.78 28.09 -0.74
CA SER A 95 10.39 28.50 -2.02
C SER A 95 9.26 28.68 -3.04
N SER A 96 8.62 29.85 -2.98
CA SER A 96 7.71 30.31 -4.02
C SER A 96 8.54 30.59 -5.28
N CYS A 97 8.45 29.71 -6.27
CA CYS A 97 8.93 30.00 -7.61
C CYS A 97 8.16 31.21 -8.14
N LYS A 98 8.87 32.30 -8.42
CA LYS A 98 8.29 33.45 -9.12
C LYS A 98 8.33 33.19 -10.62
N SER A 99 7.24 33.53 -11.29
CA SER A 99 7.11 33.44 -12.74
C SER A 99 8.27 34.18 -13.43
N GLY A 100 9.10 33.44 -14.16
CA GLY A 100 10.27 33.95 -14.87
C GLY A 100 11.64 33.41 -14.39
N SER A 101 11.71 32.60 -13.33
CA SER A 101 13.00 32.19 -12.74
C SER A 101 13.66 30.92 -13.32
N GLY A 102 13.21 30.38 -14.46
CA GLY A 102 13.96 29.34 -15.19
C GLY A 102 14.39 28.12 -14.37
N CYS A 103 13.57 27.71 -13.38
CA CYS A 103 13.83 26.48 -12.63
C CYS A 103 13.40 25.30 -13.51
N CYS A 104 14.39 24.52 -13.97
CA CYS A 104 14.20 23.20 -14.57
C CYS A 104 13.96 22.15 -13.49
#